data_AF-A0A959PRK8-F1
#
_entry.id   AF-A0A959PRK8-F1
#
_cell.length_a   1.000
_cell.length_b   1.000
_cell.length_c   1.000
_cell.angle_alpha   90.00
_cell.angle_beta   90.00
_cell.angle_gamma   90.00
#
_symmetry.space_group_name_H-M   'P 1'
#
loop_
_entity.id
_entity.type
_entity.pdbx_description
1 polymer ?
#
loop_
_entity_poly.entity_id
_entity_poly.type
_entity_poly.pdbx_seq_one_letter_code
_entity_poly.pdbx_strand_id
1 'polypeptide(L)'
;MLKGVKDGINSAWDTLVEKANFIKKGSNKMIDSWLDVLPRIASYGFEIKSFAMNYSINPSMEVELLGAYEDFSIERINEIMKENKNRPAVISVFQALKTTISLQKRLNETPKEEIIIEVRVSISPEIKVFLGVPLIE
;
A
#
# COMPACT_ATOMS: atom_id res chain seq x y z
N MET A 1 -12.97 -15.56 16.34
CA MET A 1 -11.78 -15.29 15.50
C MET A 1 -11.72 -13.85 14.98
N LEU A 2 -12.84 -13.21 14.61
CA LEU A 2 -12.88 -11.81 14.10
C LEU A 2 -12.42 -10.70 15.07
N LYS A 3 -12.34 -10.98 16.38
CA LYS A 3 -11.98 -9.98 17.40
C LYS A 3 -10.47 -9.72 17.45
N GLY A 4 -9.66 -10.77 17.37
CA GLY A 4 -8.20 -10.68 17.42
C GLY A 4 -7.56 -10.00 16.20
N VAL A 5 -8.19 -10.10 15.02
CA VAL A 5 -7.72 -9.40 13.80
C VAL A 5 -7.93 -7.88 13.92
N LYS A 6 -9.08 -7.46 14.46
CA LYS A 6 -9.37 -6.03 14.70
C LYS A 6 -8.42 -5.43 15.74
N ASP A 7 -8.14 -6.17 16.81
CA ASP A 7 -7.26 -5.72 17.88
C ASP A 7 -5.79 -5.62 17.41
N GLY A 8 -5.33 -6.56 16.58
CA GLY A 8 -4.01 -6.54 15.96
C GLY A 8 -3.81 -5.36 14.99
N ILE A 9 -4.78 -5.10 14.11
CA ILE A 9 -4.77 -3.95 13.19
C ILE A 9 -4.72 -2.63 13.97
N ASN A 10 -5.50 -2.49 15.04
CA ASN A 10 -5.50 -1.28 15.87
C ASN A 10 -4.16 -1.05 16.57
N SER A 11 -3.51 -2.10 17.07
CA SER A 11 -2.20 -1.98 17.74
C SER A 11 -1.06 -1.62 16.77
N ALA A 12 -1.06 -2.21 15.57
CA ALA A 12 -0.13 -1.86 14.50
C ALA A 12 -0.39 -0.42 14.04
N TRP A 13 -1.65 -0.01 13.98
CA TRP A 13 -2.08 1.33 13.63
C TRP A 13 -1.59 2.38 14.64
N ASP A 14 -1.79 2.15 15.93
CA ASP A 14 -1.33 3.06 16.99
C ASP A 14 0.20 3.22 16.96
N THR A 15 0.92 2.10 16.76
CA THR A 15 2.38 2.09 16.61
C THR A 15 2.84 2.88 15.37
N LEU A 16 2.11 2.78 14.26
CA LEU A 16 2.40 3.53 13.03
C LEU A 16 2.13 5.03 13.19
N VAL A 17 1.03 5.40 13.86
CA VAL A 17 0.69 6.81 14.14
C VAL A 17 1.72 7.45 15.07
N GLU A 18 2.17 6.73 16.10
CA GLU A 18 3.25 7.20 16.98
C GLU A 18 4.57 7.40 16.21
N LYS A 19 4.96 6.44 15.36
CA LYS A 19 6.13 6.56 14.48
C LYS A 19 5.98 7.72 13.49
N ALA A 20 4.80 7.90 12.90
CA ALA A 20 4.49 8.98 11.97
C ALA A 20 4.64 10.37 12.63
N ASN A 21 4.15 10.54 13.85
CA ASN A 21 4.28 11.80 14.59
C ASN A 21 5.73 12.11 14.98
N PHE A 22 6.57 11.09 15.19
CA PHE A 22 8.02 11.26 15.36
C PHE A 22 8.72 11.66 14.06
N ILE A 23 8.32 11.08 12.91
CA ILE A 23 8.87 11.35 11.58
C ILE A 23 8.63 12.80 11.13
N LYS A 24 7.43 13.36 11.41
CA LYS A 24 7.02 14.72 11.01
C LYS A 24 7.95 15.86 11.45
N LYS A 25 8.87 15.63 12.40
CA LYS A 25 9.84 16.65 12.87
C LYS A 25 11.09 16.78 11.99
N GLY A 26 11.25 15.98 10.94
CA GLY A 26 12.40 16.05 10.03
C GLY A 26 12.21 15.46 8.62
N SER A 27 11.00 15.08 8.23
CA SER A 27 10.64 14.53 6.91
C SER A 27 10.39 15.61 5.85
N ASN A 28 10.57 15.25 4.59
CA ASN A 28 10.08 16.05 3.46
C ASN A 28 8.55 15.89 3.34
N LYS A 29 7.84 16.93 2.91
CA LYS A 29 6.36 17.00 2.77
C LYS A 29 5.76 15.81 2.01
N MET A 30 6.52 15.21 1.09
CA MET A 30 6.10 14.01 0.38
C MET A 30 5.85 12.83 1.33
N ILE A 31 6.79 12.54 2.23
CA ILE A 31 6.66 11.43 3.19
C ILE A 31 5.45 11.67 4.09
N ASP A 32 5.27 12.90 4.59
CA ASP A 32 4.11 13.25 5.42
C ASP A 32 2.79 13.01 4.71
N SER A 33 2.70 13.39 3.42
CA SER A 33 1.49 13.15 2.63
C SER A 33 1.18 11.66 2.47
N TRP A 34 2.20 10.80 2.42
CA TRP A 34 2.03 9.37 2.28
C TRP A 34 1.65 8.69 3.59
N LEU A 35 2.07 9.22 4.75
CA LEU A 35 1.60 8.75 6.07
C LEU A 35 0.08 8.90 6.22
N ASP A 36 -0.55 9.87 5.56
CA ASP A 36 -2.01 10.02 5.53
C ASP A 36 -2.69 9.16 4.45
N VAL A 37 -1.93 8.59 3.50
CA VAL A 37 -2.42 7.79 2.36
C VAL A 37 -2.46 6.30 2.69
N LEU A 38 -1.40 5.77 3.30
CA LEU A 38 -1.31 4.37 3.72
C LEU A 38 -2.53 3.85 4.51
N PRO A 39 -3.11 4.60 5.46
CA PRO A 39 -4.25 4.13 6.25
C PRO A 39 -5.49 3.96 5.37
N ARG A 40 -5.62 4.85 4.39
CA ARG A 40 -6.71 4.78 3.42
C ARG A 40 -6.56 3.56 2.53
N ILE A 41 -5.34 3.23 2.10
CA ILE A 41 -5.08 2.00 1.32
C ILE A 41 -5.38 0.77 2.18
N ALA A 42 -4.87 0.72 3.41
CA ALA A 42 -5.11 -0.38 4.34
C ALA A 42 -6.61 -0.63 4.60
N SER A 43 -7.41 0.43 4.70
CA SER A 43 -8.86 0.33 4.90
C SER A 43 -9.62 -0.41 3.78
N TYR A 44 -9.00 -0.59 2.61
CA TYR A 44 -9.56 -1.35 1.49
C TYR A 44 -9.23 -2.85 1.52
N GLY A 45 -8.61 -3.35 2.59
CA GLY A 45 -8.30 -4.77 2.76
C GLY A 45 -6.81 -5.12 2.66
N PHE A 46 -5.93 -4.10 2.64
CA PHE A 46 -4.48 -4.33 2.69
C PHE A 46 -3.97 -4.34 4.14
N GLU A 47 -3.14 -5.32 4.47
CA GLU A 47 -2.37 -5.41 5.70
C GLU A 47 -0.97 -4.84 5.47
N ILE A 48 -0.45 -3.99 6.36
CA ILE A 48 0.94 -3.55 6.31
C ILE A 48 1.83 -4.66 6.87
N LYS A 49 2.65 -5.28 6.02
CA LYS A 49 3.59 -6.35 6.39
C LYS A 49 4.92 -5.81 6.88
N SER A 50 5.46 -4.81 6.19
CA SER A 50 6.71 -4.16 6.56
C SER A 50 6.60 -2.65 6.42
N PHE A 51 7.32 -1.95 7.29
CA PHE A 51 7.43 -0.49 7.28
C PHE A 51 8.85 -0.11 7.68
N ALA A 52 9.54 0.61 6.80
CA ALA A 52 10.89 1.09 7.02
C ALA A 52 11.00 2.59 6.71
N MET A 53 11.88 3.26 7.46
CA MET A 53 12.23 4.66 7.25
C MET A 53 13.74 4.75 7.16
N ASN A 54 14.25 5.25 6.04
CA ASN A 54 15.65 5.53 5.84
C ASN A 54 15.90 7.02 6.06
N TYR A 55 16.72 7.34 7.06
CA TYR A 55 17.15 8.70 7.35
C TYR A 55 18.53 8.93 6.75
N SER A 56 18.55 9.39 5.51
CA SER A 56 19.75 9.84 4.82
C SER A 56 19.56 11.28 4.34
N ILE A 57 20.53 11.83 3.59
CA ILE A 57 20.36 13.11 2.89
C ILE A 57 19.11 13.09 2.01
N ASN A 58 18.77 11.94 1.44
CA ASN A 58 17.52 11.69 0.75
C ASN A 58 16.67 10.72 1.58
N PRO A 59 15.85 11.21 2.51
CA PRO A 59 15.03 10.34 3.34
C PRO A 59 14.02 9.58 2.47
N SER A 60 13.76 8.33 2.84
CA SER A 60 12.75 7.52 2.16
C SER A 60 11.93 6.68 3.13
N MET A 61 10.68 6.41 2.78
CA MET A 61 9.80 5.49 3.48
C MET A 61 9.50 4.31 2.55
N GLU A 62 9.59 3.10 3.07
CA GLU A 62 9.29 1.87 2.33
C GLU A 62 8.22 1.10 3.09
N VAL A 63 7.17 0.70 2.38
CA VAL A 63 6.03 -0.02 2.95
C VAL A 63 5.64 -1.16 2.04
N GLU A 64 5.44 -2.32 2.64
CA GLU A 64 4.89 -3.49 1.98
C GLU A 64 3.48 -3.75 2.48
N LEU A 65 2.57 -3.95 1.54
CA LEU A 65 1.15 -4.17 1.77
C LEU A 65 0.74 -5.51 1.18
N LEU A 66 0.11 -6.37 1.96
CA LEU A 66 -0.45 -7.64 1.52
C LEU A 66 -1.98 -7.55 1.42
N GLY A 67 -2.57 -8.02 0.32
CA GLY A 67 -4.02 -8.13 0.15
C GLY A 67 -4.42 -9.42 -0.56
N ALA A 68 -5.66 -9.84 -0.40
CA ALA A 68 -6.19 -11.01 -1.10
C ALA A 68 -6.60 -10.65 -2.53
N TYR A 69 -6.16 -11.42 -3.53
CA TYR A 69 -6.45 -11.13 -4.94
C TYR A 69 -7.95 -11.06 -5.24
N GLU A 70 -8.75 -11.90 -4.58
CA GLU A 70 -10.20 -11.98 -4.75
C GLU A 70 -10.94 -10.70 -4.33
N ASP A 71 -10.37 -9.89 -3.44
CA ASP A 71 -10.97 -8.64 -2.96
C ASP A 71 -10.86 -7.50 -3.99
N PHE A 72 -10.04 -7.66 -5.04
CA PHE A 72 -9.68 -6.58 -5.97
C PHE A 72 -10.05 -6.89 -7.42
N SER A 73 -11.35 -7.01 -7.69
CA SER A 73 -11.85 -6.99 -9.08
C SER A 73 -11.56 -5.65 -9.78
N ILE A 74 -11.57 -5.64 -11.12
CA ILE A 74 -11.33 -4.40 -11.89
C ILE A 74 -12.42 -3.36 -11.59
N GLU A 75 -13.65 -3.84 -11.43
CA GLU A 75 -14.81 -3.05 -11.06
C GLU A 75 -14.61 -2.42 -9.68
N ARG A 76 -14.18 -3.22 -8.69
CA ARG A 76 -13.90 -2.75 -7.34
C ARG A 76 -12.79 -1.71 -7.31
N ILE A 77 -11.72 -1.93 -8.08
CA ILE A 77 -10.62 -0.97 -8.19
C ILE A 77 -11.09 0.35 -8.80
N ASN A 78 -11.94 0.32 -9.82
CA ASN A 78 -12.51 1.53 -10.41
C ASN A 78 -13.39 2.32 -9.43
N GLU A 79 -14.18 1.63 -8.61
CA GLU A 79 -14.97 2.25 -7.54
C GLU A 79 -14.08 2.96 -6.53
N ILE A 80 -13.03 2.28 -6.06
CA ILE A 80 -12.06 2.85 -5.11
C ILE A 80 -11.40 4.11 -5.72
N MET A 81 -10.98 4.06 -6.99
CA MET A 81 -10.40 5.23 -7.66
C MET A 81 -11.41 6.40 -7.75
N LYS A 82 -12.69 6.11 -8.01
CA LYS A 82 -13.75 7.13 -8.06
C LYS A 82 -14.04 7.75 -6.70
N GLU A 83 -14.09 6.96 -5.64
CA GLU A 83 -14.21 7.43 -4.24
C GLU A 83 -13.06 8.36 -3.84
N ASN A 84 -11.88 8.14 -4.41
CA ASN A 84 -10.64 8.84 -4.09
C ASN A 84 -10.23 9.86 -5.16
N LYS A 85 -11.15 10.37 -5.99
CA LYS A 85 -10.85 11.30 -7.11
C LYS A 85 -9.97 12.51 -6.76
N ASN A 86 -9.96 12.94 -5.50
CA ASN A 86 -9.17 14.07 -5.00
C ASN A 86 -7.91 13.64 -4.23
N ARG A 87 -7.50 12.36 -4.32
CA ARG A 87 -6.36 11.77 -3.61
C ARG A 87 -5.43 11.05 -4.59
N PRO A 88 -4.57 11.80 -5.32
CA PRO A 88 -3.74 11.24 -6.39
C PRO A 88 -2.87 10.06 -5.97
N ALA A 89 -2.28 10.09 -4.76
CA ALA A 89 -1.44 8.99 -4.27
C ALA A 89 -2.21 7.68 -4.10
N VAL A 90 -3.44 7.73 -3.58
CA VAL A 90 -4.33 6.54 -3.51
C VAL A 90 -4.63 6.05 -4.91
N ILE A 91 -5.01 6.96 -5.82
CA ILE A 91 -5.30 6.63 -7.23
C ILE A 91 -4.10 5.95 -7.88
N SER A 92 -2.88 6.43 -7.66
CA SER A 92 -1.66 5.86 -8.24
C SER A 92 -1.44 4.40 -7.83
N VAL A 93 -1.67 4.06 -6.56
CA VAL A 93 -1.55 2.68 -6.07
C VAL A 93 -2.57 1.78 -6.73
N PHE A 94 -3.84 2.18 -6.75
CA PHE A 94 -4.91 1.38 -7.35
C PHE A 94 -4.81 1.32 -8.87
N GLN A 95 -4.27 2.35 -9.53
CA GLN A 95 -3.98 2.33 -10.95
C GLN A 95 -2.86 1.35 -11.29
N ALA A 96 -1.79 1.28 -10.48
CA ALA A 96 -0.74 0.29 -10.64
C ALA A 96 -1.31 -1.13 -10.48
N LEU A 97 -2.12 -1.36 -9.44
CA LEU A 97 -2.80 -2.64 -9.22
C LEU A 97 -3.67 -3.06 -10.41
N LYS A 98 -4.54 -2.15 -10.88
CA LYS A 98 -5.40 -2.38 -12.05
C LYS A 98 -4.59 -2.78 -13.27
N THR A 99 -3.49 -2.08 -13.52
CA THR A 99 -2.60 -2.36 -14.65
C THR A 99 -1.99 -3.75 -14.53
N THR A 100 -1.47 -4.12 -13.36
CA THR A 100 -0.85 -5.44 -13.13
C THR A 100 -1.85 -6.58 -13.30
N ILE A 101 -3.06 -6.48 -12.72
CA ILE A 101 -4.14 -7.48 -12.91
C ILE A 101 -4.53 -7.58 -14.39
N SER A 102 -4.64 -6.44 -15.08
CA SER A 102 -4.98 -6.41 -16.50
C SER A 102 -3.90 -7.08 -17.37
N LEU A 103 -2.62 -6.90 -17.01
CA LEU A 103 -1.51 -7.56 -17.69
C LEU A 103 -1.51 -9.08 -17.45
N GLN A 104 -1.69 -9.52 -16.21
CA GLN A 104 -1.80 -10.94 -15.88
C GLN A 104 -2.94 -11.62 -16.69
N LYS A 105 -4.13 -11.02 -16.71
CA LYS A 105 -5.26 -11.54 -17.50
C LYS A 105 -4.94 -11.67 -18.99
N ARG A 106 -4.16 -10.73 -19.55
CA ARG A 106 -3.71 -10.79 -20.96
C ARG A 106 -2.69 -11.90 -21.23
N LEU A 107 -1.95 -12.32 -20.20
CA LEU A 107 -0.98 -13.41 -20.29
C LEU A 107 -1.64 -14.79 -20.10
N ASN A 108 -2.96 -14.86 -19.85
CA ASN A 108 -3.69 -16.09 -19.51
C ASN A 108 -3.08 -16.85 -18.31
N GLU A 109 -2.40 -16.13 -17.42
CA GLU A 109 -1.87 -16.67 -16.19
C GLU A 109 -2.99 -16.92 -15.17
N THR A 110 -2.81 -17.93 -14.34
CA THR A 110 -3.76 -18.22 -13.27
C THR A 110 -3.73 -17.10 -12.22
N PRO A 111 -4.92 -16.68 -11.71
CA PRO A 111 -5.02 -15.84 -10.53
C PRO A 111 -4.13 -16.37 -9.41
N LYS A 112 -3.32 -15.50 -8.82
CA LYS A 112 -2.59 -15.81 -7.59
C LYS A 112 -3.49 -15.49 -6.40
N GLU A 113 -3.22 -16.09 -5.26
CA GLU A 113 -4.04 -15.86 -4.05
C GLU A 113 -3.77 -14.48 -3.44
N GLU A 114 -2.53 -14.00 -3.56
CA GLU A 114 -2.04 -12.81 -2.88
C GLU A 114 -1.67 -11.68 -3.85
N ILE A 115 -1.82 -10.45 -3.38
CA ILE A 115 -1.29 -9.24 -3.98
C ILE A 115 -0.31 -8.63 -2.97
N ILE A 116 0.91 -8.35 -3.42
CA ILE A 116 1.88 -7.57 -2.64
C ILE A 116 2.09 -6.24 -3.34
N ILE A 117 1.95 -5.15 -2.60
CA ILE A 117 2.25 -3.80 -3.08
C ILE A 117 3.40 -3.25 -2.25
N GLU A 118 4.51 -2.97 -2.91
CA GLU A 118 5.61 -2.22 -2.32
C GLU A 118 5.49 -0.75 -2.75
N VAL A 119 5.50 0.14 -1.76
CA VAL A 119 5.54 1.58 -1.98
C VAL A 119 6.84 2.12 -1.39
N ARG A 120 7.68 2.71 -2.25
CA ARG A 120 8.88 3.43 -1.85
C ARG A 120 8.67 4.91 -2.08
N VAL A 121 8.54 5.67 -1.01
CA VAL A 121 8.34 7.12 -1.03
C VAL A 121 9.67 7.80 -0.80
N SER A 122 10.22 8.39 -1.86
CA SER A 122 11.36 9.31 -1.79
C SER A 122 10.95 10.68 -2.35
N ILE A 123 11.88 11.49 -2.88
CA ILE A 123 11.53 12.68 -3.67
C ILE A 123 10.53 12.32 -4.79
N SER A 124 10.72 11.15 -5.42
CA SER A 124 9.75 10.55 -6.33
C SER A 124 9.25 9.24 -5.71
N PRO A 125 7.93 9.05 -5.55
CA PRO A 125 7.37 7.78 -5.15
C PRO A 125 7.49 6.72 -6.25
N GLU A 126 7.77 5.50 -5.85
CA GLU A 126 7.77 4.30 -6.68
C GLU A 126 6.75 3.31 -6.11
N ILE A 127 5.96 2.69 -6.99
CA ILE A 127 4.95 1.69 -6.62
C ILE A 127 5.25 0.43 -7.44
N LYS A 128 5.48 -0.69 -6.76
CA LYS A 128 5.61 -2.01 -7.38
C LYS A 128 4.46 -2.87 -6.91
N VAL A 129 3.93 -3.70 -7.82
CA VAL A 129 2.83 -4.62 -7.52
C VAL A 129 3.23 -6.00 -8.00
N PHE A 130 3.19 -6.95 -7.08
CA PHE A 130 3.40 -8.37 -7.32
C PHE A 130 2.06 -9.10 -7.15
N LEU A 131 1.82 -10.08 -8.01
CA LEU A 131 0.72 -11.03 -7.86
C LEU A 131 1.37 -12.36 -7.46
N GLY A 132 1.05 -12.83 -6.25
CA GLY A 132 1.77 -13.90 -5.55
C GLY A 132 3.05 -13.43 -4.86
N VAL A 133 3.68 -14.35 -4.12
CA VAL A 133 4.91 -14.11 -3.37
C VAL A 133 6.13 -14.16 -4.32
N PRO A 134 6.96 -13.11 -4.41
CA PRO A 134 8.20 -13.16 -5.18
C PRO A 134 9.17 -14.16 -4.54
N LEU A 135 9.88 -14.93 -5.39
CA LEU A 135 10.77 -16.02 -4.93
C LEU A 135 12.10 -15.53 -4.34
N ILE A 136 12.40 -14.22 -4.37
CA ILE A 136 13.66 -13.64 -3.92
C ILE A 136 13.38 -12.26 -3.29
N GLU A 137 13.79 -12.09 -2.04
CA GLU A 137 13.97 -10.79 -1.34
C GLU A 137 15.43 -10.33 -1.43
#